data_AF-X1U906-F1
#
_entry.id   AF-X1U906-F1
#
_cell.length_a   1.000
_cell.length_b   1.000
_cell.length_c   1.000
_cell.angle_alpha   90.00
_cell.angle_beta   90.00
_cell.angle_gamma   90.00
#
_symmetry.space_group_name_H-M   'P 1'
#
loop_
_entity.id
_entity.type
_entity.pdbx_description
1 polymer ?
#
loop_
_entity_poly.entity_id
_entity_poly.type
_entity_poly.pdbx_seq_one_letter_code
_entity_poly.pdbx_strand_id
1 'polypeptide(L)'
;MSELIAIFLGMAIINNFILARFLGLCPFFGVSKKLGNAISMGLAVTLVMLIASVATWIINNYILIPFGVEYMNIIMYILVIAALV
;
A
#
# COMPACT_ATOMS: atom_id res chain seq x y z
N MET A 1 -12.57 25.69 8.30
CA MET A 1 -12.28 25.39 6.87
C MET A 1 -10.79 25.54 6.51
N SER A 2 -10.07 26.55 7.02
CA SER A 2 -8.61 26.67 6.78
C SER A 2 -7.80 25.50 7.34
N GLU A 3 -8.20 24.94 8.49
CA GLU A 3 -7.49 23.80 9.11
C GLU A 3 -7.56 22.52 8.29
N LEU A 4 -8.70 22.22 7.66
CA LEU A 4 -8.84 21.03 6.80
C LEU A 4 -7.96 21.14 5.54
N ILE A 5 -7.85 22.35 4.97
CA ILE A 5 -6.97 22.63 3.83
C ILE A 5 -5.50 22.53 4.24
N ALA A 6 -5.15 23.02 5.44
CA ALA A 6 -3.80 22.90 5.98
C ALA A 6 -3.40 21.44 6.24
N ILE A 7 -4.30 20.61 6.79
CA ILE A 7 -4.08 19.17 6.99
C ILE A 7 -3.93 18.45 5.64
N PHE A 8 -4.76 18.79 4.65
CA PHE A 8 -4.67 18.23 3.31
C PHE A 8 -3.32 18.55 2.65
N LEU A 9 -2.87 19.81 2.71
CA LEU A 9 -1.58 20.22 2.16
C LEU A 9 -0.40 19.57 2.91
N GLY A 10 -0.51 19.44 4.24
CA GLY A 10 0.50 18.76 5.05
C GLY A 10 0.62 17.26 4.73
N MET A 11 -0.50 16.58 4.52
CA MET A 11 -0.50 15.16 4.12
C MET A 11 -0.05 14.96 2.66
N ALA A 12 -0.46 15.84 1.75
CA ALA A 12 -0.17 15.70 0.32
C ALA A 12 1.28 16.04 -0.06
N ILE A 13 1.97 16.91 0.69
CA ILE A 13 3.32 17.38 0.35
C ILE A 13 4.34 16.97 1.41
N ILE A 14 4.05 17.20 2.70
CA ILE A 14 5.05 17.01 3.78
C ILE A 14 5.12 15.54 4.22
N ASN A 15 3.98 14.85 4.29
CA ASN A 15 3.88 13.45 4.71
C ASN A 15 3.55 12.47 3.57
N ASN A 16 3.73 12.89 2.32
CA ASN A 16 3.43 12.05 1.19
C ASN A 16 4.36 10.83 1.16
N PHE A 17 3.80 9.62 1.13
CA PHE A 17 4.54 8.36 1.16
C PHE A 17 5.66 8.28 0.11
N ILE A 18 5.44 8.85 -1.08
CA ILE A 18 6.41 8.80 -2.18
C ILE A 18 7.58 9.76 -1.92
N LEU A 19 7.31 10.97 -1.39
CA LEU A 19 8.34 12.00 -1.18
C LEU A 19 9.09 11.83 0.15
N ALA A 20 8.40 11.38 1.21
CA ALA A 20 8.93 11.34 2.56
C ALA A 20 9.53 9.98 2.95
N ARG A 21 9.01 8.87 2.38
CA ARG A 21 9.43 7.50 2.77
C ARG A 21 10.09 6.70 1.64
N PHE A 22 10.20 7.25 0.42
CA PHE A 22 10.80 6.58 -0.75
C PHE A 22 10.27 5.15 -1.02
N LEU A 23 9.04 4.85 -0.60
CA LEU A 23 8.38 3.56 -0.84
C LEU A 23 7.72 3.58 -2.22
N GLY A 24 7.84 2.48 -2.98
CA GLY A 24 7.21 2.38 -4.31
C GLY A 24 8.02 2.97 -5.47
N LEU A 25 9.35 3.07 -5.35
CA LEU A 25 10.23 3.50 -6.45
C LEU A 25 10.23 2.53 -7.64
N CYS A 26 9.99 1.24 -7.40
CA CYS A 26 9.98 0.19 -8.41
C CYS A 26 8.98 0.48 -9.56
N PRO A 27 7.68 0.76 -9.29
CA PRO A 27 6.77 1.20 -10.34
C PRO A 27 7.08 2.62 -10.84
N PHE A 28 7.60 3.51 -9.99
CA PHE A 28 7.90 4.89 -10.39
C PHE A 28 8.87 4.94 -11.58
N PHE A 29 10.01 4.24 -11.51
CA PHE A 29 11.00 4.21 -12.59
C PHE A 29 10.47 3.56 -13.87
N GLY A 30 9.62 2.54 -13.76
CA GLY A 30 9.04 1.84 -14.91
C GLY A 30 8.01 2.66 -15.69
N VAL A 31 7.30 3.57 -15.02
CA VAL A 31 6.09 4.19 -15.58
C VAL A 31 6.20 5.72 -15.77
N SER A 32 7.31 6.32 -15.33
CA SER A 32 7.57 7.78 -15.40
C SER A 32 7.52 8.40 -16.80
N LYS A 33 7.71 7.62 -17.87
CA LYS A 33 7.80 8.15 -19.24
C LYS A 33 6.44 8.44 -19.91
N LYS A 34 5.36 7.79 -19.48
CA LYS A 34 4.05 7.88 -20.15
C LYS A 34 2.91 7.99 -19.13
N LEU A 35 2.17 9.10 -19.18
CA LEU A 35 1.04 9.39 -18.30
C LEU A 35 -0.06 8.32 -18.38
N GLY A 36 -0.32 7.79 -19.59
CA GLY A 36 -1.30 6.71 -19.78
C GLY A 36 -0.94 5.43 -19.02
N ASN A 37 0.33 5.02 -19.05
CA ASN A 37 0.78 3.84 -18.31
C ASN A 37 0.75 4.10 -16.79
N ALA A 38 1.04 5.33 -16.36
CA ALA A 38 1.06 5.70 -14.93
C ALA A 38 -0.34 5.57 -14.31
N ILE A 39 -1.38 5.98 -15.05
CA ILE A 39 -2.77 5.84 -14.63
C ILE A 39 -3.17 4.36 -14.52
N SER A 40 -2.84 3.54 -15.52
CA SER A 40 -3.15 2.10 -15.47
C SER A 40 -2.40 1.38 -14.34
N MET A 41 -1.15 1.74 -14.10
CA MET A 41 -0.34 1.17 -13.01
C MET A 41 -0.91 1.56 -11.63
N GLY A 42 -1.30 2.83 -11.45
CA GLY A 42 -1.91 3.29 -10.20
C GLY A 42 -3.24 2.60 -9.89
N LEU A 43 -4.10 2.42 -10.90
CA LEU A 43 -5.35 1.68 -10.77
C LEU A 43 -5.12 0.20 -10.42
N ALA A 44 -4.16 -0.45 -11.07
CA ALA A 44 -3.82 -1.85 -10.77
C ALA A 44 -3.34 -2.02 -9.32
N VAL A 45 -2.40 -1.17 -8.88
CA VAL A 45 -1.82 -1.26 -7.53
C VAL A 45 -2.84 -0.93 -6.45
N THR A 46 -3.68 0.08 -6.64
CA THR A 46 -4.73 0.42 -5.66
C THR A 46 -5.74 -0.71 -5.47
N LEU A 47 -6.10 -1.41 -6.54
CA LEU A 47 -6.98 -2.57 -6.48
C LEU A 47 -6.33 -3.75 -5.77
N VAL A 48 -5.09 -4.10 -6.14
CA VAL A 48 -4.33 -5.19 -5.51
C VAL A 48 -4.15 -4.91 -4.02
N MET A 49 -3.77 -3.69 -3.63
CA MET A 49 -3.61 -3.29 -2.23
C MET A 49 -4.91 -3.39 -1.44
N LEU A 50 -6.04 -3.03 -2.04
CA LEU A 50 -7.34 -3.10 -1.39
C LEU A 50 -7.73 -4.57 -1.09
N ILE A 51 -7.58 -5.46 -2.08
CA ILE A 51 -7.89 -6.89 -1.90
C ILE A 51 -6.90 -7.53 -0.92
N ALA A 52 -5.61 -7.23 -1.04
CA ALA A 52 -4.57 -7.75 -0.16
C ALA A 52 -4.80 -7.33 1.29
N SER A 53 -5.22 -6.08 1.55
CA SER A 53 -5.52 -5.60 2.90
C SER A 53 -6.69 -6.36 3.56
N VAL A 54 -7.74 -6.65 2.80
CA VAL A 54 -8.87 -7.45 3.31
C VAL A 54 -8.43 -8.89 3.58
N ALA A 55 -7.65 -9.48 2.68
CA ALA A 55 -7.14 -10.84 2.84
C ALA A 55 -6.19 -10.96 4.05
N THR A 56 -5.25 -10.04 4.21
CA THR A 56 -4.31 -10.05 5.35
C THR A 56 -5.01 -9.81 6.68
N TRP A 57 -6.08 -9.00 6.72
CA TRP A 57 -6.89 -8.83 7.92
C TRP A 57 -7.59 -10.13 8.34
N ILE A 58 -8.21 -10.85 7.39
CA ILE A 58 -8.83 -12.15 7.67
C ILE A 58 -7.79 -13.12 8.21
N ILE A 59 -6.61 -13.18 7.58
CA ILE A 59 -5.58 -14.15 7.98
C ILE A 59 -4.97 -13.78 9.33
N ASN A 60 -4.73 -12.49 9.61
CA ASN A 60 -4.24 -12.10 10.93
C ASN A 60 -5.26 -12.46 12.02
N ASN A 61 -6.52 -12.06 11.83
CA ASN A 61 -7.54 -12.22 12.86
C ASN A 61 -7.97 -13.68 13.09
N TYR A 62 -8.05 -14.50 12.03
CA TYR A 62 -8.51 -15.89 12.12
C TYR A 62 -7.41 -16.94 12.21
N ILE A 63 -6.15 -16.60 11.86
CA ILE A 63 -5.05 -17.57 11.86
C ILE A 63 -3.94 -17.13 12.81
N LEU A 64 -3.45 -15.88 12.77
CA LEU A 64 -2.28 -15.54 13.58
C LEU A 64 -2.60 -15.30 15.06
N ILE A 65 -3.73 -14.65 15.36
CA ILE A 65 -4.19 -14.42 16.74
C ILE A 65 -4.52 -15.74 17.46
N PRO A 66 -5.34 -16.66 16.91
CA PRO A 66 -5.71 -17.87 17.66
C PRO A 66 -4.56 -18.88 17.79
N PHE A 67 -3.61 -18.90 16.85
CA PHE A 67 -2.43 -19.77 16.95
C PHE A 67 -1.27 -19.13 17.73
N GLY A 68 -1.39 -17.87 18.17
CA GLY A 68 -0.35 -17.17 18.95
C GLY A 68 0.95 -16.91 18.16
N VAL A 69 0.87 -16.85 16.83
CA VAL A 69 2.03 -16.75 15.92
C VAL A 69 2.15 -15.37 15.28
N GLU A 70 1.85 -14.32 16.04
CA GLU A 70 1.90 -12.92 15.56
C GLU A 70 3.29 -12.48 15.07
N TYR A 71 4.36 -13.16 15.48
CA TYR A 71 5.71 -12.91 14.97
C TYR A 71 5.81 -13.12 13.44
N MET A 72 4.99 -14.00 12.86
CA MET A 72 5.03 -14.32 11.42
C MET A 72 4.17 -13.39 10.55
N ASN A 73 3.56 -12.34 11.13
CA ASN A 73 2.71 -11.38 10.41
C ASN A 73 3.37 -10.83 9.14
N ILE A 74 4.63 -10.40 9.23
CA ILE A 74 5.35 -9.78 8.10
C ILE A 74 5.51 -10.77 6.94
N ILE A 75 5.90 -12.01 7.25
CA ILE A 75 6.14 -13.05 6.23
C ILE A 75 4.82 -13.43 5.54
N MET A 76 3.75 -13.58 6.33
CA MET A 76 2.41 -13.85 5.81
C MET A 76 1.91 -12.73 4.89
N TYR A 77 2.10 -11.46 5.27
CA TYR A 77 1.66 -10.34 4.46
C TYR A 77 2.41 -10.28 3.12
N ILE A 78 3.73 -10.52 3.12
CA ILE A 78 4.52 -10.58 1.89
C ILE A 78 4.03 -11.74 1.01
N LEU A 79 3.77 -12.92 1.58
CA LEU A 79 3.27 -14.08 0.85
C LEU A 79 1.92 -13.81 0.17
N VAL A 80 0.99 -13.19 0.89
CA VAL A 80 -0.35 -12.85 0.36
C VAL A 80 -0.25 -11.83 -0.76
N ILE A 81 0.55 -10.77 -0.59
CA ILE A 81 0.74 -9.76 -1.63
C ILE A 81 1.40 -10.38 -2.86
N ALA A 82 2.40 -11.24 -2.68
CA ALA A 82 3.12 -11.90 -3.77
C ALA A 82 2.26 -12.91 -4.54
N ALA A 83 1.28 -13.56 -3.89
CA ALA A 83 0.36 -14.48 -4.56
C ALA A 83 -0.75 -13.76 -5.35
N LEU A 84 -0.99 -12.47 -5.06
CA LEU A 84 -2.08 -11.68 -5.63
C LEU A 84 -1.64 -10.84 -6.84
N VAL A 85 -0.33 -10.55 -6.95
CA VAL A 85 0.30 -9.85 -8.08
C VAL A 85 0.67 -10.85 -9.17
#